data_AF-A0A8H6BW19-F1
#
_entry.id   AF-A0A8H6BW19-F1
#
_cell.length_a   1.000
_cell.length_b   1.000
_cell.length_c   1.000
_cell.angle_alpha   90.00
_cell.angle_beta   90.00
_cell.angle_gamma   90.00
#
_symmetry.space_group_name_H-M   'P 1'
#
loop_
_entity.id
_entity.type
_entity.pdbx_description
1 polymer ?
#
loop_
_entity_poly.entity_id
_entity_poly.type
_entity_poly.pdbx_seq_one_letter_code
_entity_poly.pdbx_strand_id
1 'polypeptide(L)'
;MSREALINRITNETKIQIALNLDGGKLELKESIFPNQSIIIDEHHAKQVSGSQYINVQTGIGFLDHMIHALAKHSGWSLIVECIGDLHIDDHHTAEDVGISLGMAFKQALGQIKGVKRFGHGFAPLDEALSRAVVDLSNRPFAVIELGLKREKLVICQRK
;
A
#
# COMPACT_ATOMS: atom_id res chain seq x y z
N MET A 1 4.85 -13.36 -17.98
CA MET A 1 3.96 -12.17 -18.00
C MET A 1 4.16 -11.47 -16.67
N SER A 2 4.38 -10.16 -16.67
CA SER A 2 4.54 -9.42 -15.41
C SER A 2 3.19 -9.34 -14.69
N ARG A 3 3.23 -9.48 -13.37
CA ARG A 3 2.05 -9.41 -12.50
C ARG A 3 1.80 -7.96 -12.11
N GLU A 4 1.24 -7.22 -13.07
CA GLU A 4 0.99 -5.79 -12.97
C GLU A 4 -0.51 -5.45 -12.98
N ALA A 5 -0.88 -4.40 -12.25
CA ALA A 5 -2.22 -3.83 -12.27
C ALA A 5 -2.21 -2.32 -12.05
N LEU A 6 -3.15 -1.65 -12.69
CA LEU A 6 -3.48 -0.24 -12.47
C LEU A 6 -4.95 -0.15 -12.08
N ILE A 7 -5.23 0.48 -10.93
CA ILE A 7 -6.57 0.72 -10.42
C ILE A 7 -6.76 2.22 -10.27
N ASN A 8 -7.87 2.72 -10.82
CA ASN A 8 -8.37 4.05 -10.58
C ASN A 8 -9.74 3.93 -9.92
N ARG A 9 -9.90 4.49 -8.72
CA ARG A 9 -11.18 4.49 -7.99
C ARG A 9 -11.52 5.93 -7.62
N ILE A 10 -12.70 6.37 -8.01
CA ILE A 10 -13.18 7.73 -7.79
C ILE A 10 -14.53 7.64 -7.11
N THR A 11 -14.64 8.18 -5.90
CA THR A 11 -15.88 8.33 -5.15
C THR A 11 -16.11 9.81 -4.87
N ASN A 12 -17.17 10.11 -4.11
CA ASN A 12 -17.43 11.48 -3.64
C ASN A 12 -16.47 11.90 -2.51
N GLU A 13 -15.86 10.94 -1.82
CA GLU A 13 -15.00 11.14 -0.65
C GLU A 13 -13.51 11.10 -1.04
N THR A 14 -13.12 10.16 -1.91
CA THR A 14 -11.73 9.93 -2.26
C THR A 14 -11.51 9.73 -3.76
N LYS A 15 -10.35 10.18 -4.24
CA LYS A 15 -9.82 9.87 -5.57
C LYS A 15 -8.51 9.14 -5.42
N ILE A 16 -8.46 7.89 -5.89
CA ILE A 16 -7.34 6.98 -5.67
C ILE A 16 -6.84 6.41 -6.99
N GLN A 17 -5.52 6.38 -7.13
CA GLN A 17 -4.83 5.72 -8.22
C GLN A 17 -3.71 4.86 -7.66
N ILE A 18 -3.72 3.57 -8.01
CA ILE A 18 -2.72 2.59 -7.55
C ILE A 18 -2.16 1.85 -8.75
N ALA A 19 -0.84 1.87 -8.90
CA ALA A 19 -0.11 0.98 -9.80
C ALA A 19 0.69 -0.01 -8.95
N LEU A 20 0.60 -1.31 -9.26
CA LEU A 20 1.27 -2.37 -8.51
C LEU A 20 1.94 -3.34 -9.48
N ASN A 21 3.18 -3.71 -9.20
CA ASN A 21 3.89 -4.84 -9.80
C ASN A 21 4.37 -5.79 -8.71
N LEU A 22 3.86 -7.03 -8.70
CA LEU A 22 4.22 -8.04 -7.71
C LEU A 22 5.62 -8.64 -7.93
N ASP A 23 6.19 -8.48 -9.13
CA ASP A 23 7.51 -9.00 -9.49
C ASP A 23 8.63 -7.95 -9.28
N GLY A 24 8.28 -6.74 -8.84
CA GLY A 24 9.21 -5.61 -8.70
C GLY A 24 9.53 -4.94 -10.04
N GLY A 25 10.70 -4.32 -10.14
CA GLY A 25 11.18 -3.63 -11.34
C GLY A 25 10.76 -2.15 -11.43
N LYS A 26 10.87 -1.58 -12.63
CA LYS A 26 10.45 -0.20 -12.88
C LYS A 26 8.93 -0.13 -12.95
N LEU A 27 8.37 0.96 -12.44
CA LEU A 27 6.93 1.23 -12.46
C LEU A 27 6.73 2.71 -12.74
N GLU A 28 5.85 3.01 -13.70
CA GLU A 28 5.58 4.38 -14.14
C GLU A 28 4.06 4.59 -14.26
N LEU A 29 3.59 5.75 -13.82
CA LEU A 29 2.23 6.22 -14.06
C LEU A 29 2.22 7.12 -15.28
N LYS A 30 1.27 6.88 -16.21
CA LYS A 30 1.11 7.69 -17.42
C LYS A 30 0.54 9.08 -17.11
N GLU A 31 -0.44 9.13 -16.22
CA GLU A 31 -1.12 10.34 -15.78
C GLU A 31 -1.34 10.22 -14.28
N SER A 32 -0.83 11.20 -13.52
CA SER A 32 -1.02 11.31 -12.08
C SER A 32 -2.34 12.03 -11.79
N ILE A 33 -2.98 11.70 -10.67
CA ILE A 33 -4.18 12.41 -10.21
C ILE A 33 -3.86 13.78 -9.59
N PHE A 34 -2.59 14.06 -9.28
CA PHE A 34 -2.17 15.33 -8.69
C PHE A 34 -2.06 16.43 -9.76
N PRO A 35 -2.64 17.62 -9.53
CA PRO A 35 -2.85 18.66 -10.56
C PRO A 35 -1.56 19.34 -11.06
N ASN A 36 -0.43 19.21 -10.36
CA ASN A 36 0.87 19.64 -10.84
C ASN A 36 1.86 18.48 -10.71
N GLN A 37 2.55 18.14 -11.80
CA GLN A 37 3.74 17.27 -11.83
C GLN A 37 4.91 17.78 -10.97
N SER A 38 4.72 18.86 -10.20
CA SER A 38 5.51 19.06 -8.99
C SER A 38 5.16 17.92 -8.03
N ILE A 39 5.83 16.80 -8.26
CA ILE A 39 6.52 16.05 -7.22
C ILE A 39 6.73 17.06 -6.10
N ILE A 40 5.97 16.96 -5.03
CA ILE A 40 6.40 17.59 -3.79
C ILE A 40 7.73 16.89 -3.52
N ILE A 41 8.81 17.60 -3.85
CA ILE A 41 10.21 17.28 -3.54
C ILE A 41 10.44 17.68 -2.06
N ASP A 42 9.40 17.66 -1.22
CA ASP A 42 9.66 17.38 0.17
C ASP A 42 10.05 15.92 0.23
N GLU A 43 11.08 15.61 1.01
CA GLU A 43 11.54 14.27 1.32
C GLU A 43 10.38 13.46 1.93
N HIS A 44 9.47 12.97 1.09
CA HIS A 44 8.38 12.11 1.52
C HIS A 44 9.02 10.84 2.07
N HIS A 45 8.80 10.58 3.35
CA HIS A 45 9.42 9.49 4.10
C HIS A 45 9.11 8.08 3.54
N ALA A 46 8.14 7.97 2.62
CA ALA A 46 7.67 6.73 2.01
C ALA A 46 7.98 6.64 0.50
N LYS A 47 9.16 7.12 0.08
CA LYS A 47 9.68 6.96 -1.28
C LYS A 47 10.98 6.17 -1.28
N GLN A 48 11.07 5.14 -2.11
CA GLN A 48 12.29 4.35 -2.32
C GLN A 48 12.42 4.00 -3.80
N VAL A 49 13.54 4.37 -4.39
CA VAL A 49 13.89 4.02 -5.77
C VAL A 49 15.17 3.22 -5.76
N SER A 50 15.11 2.01 -6.32
CA SER A 50 16.25 1.10 -6.44
C SER A 50 16.21 0.42 -7.81
N GLY A 51 17.30 -0.27 -8.19
CA GLY A 51 17.32 -1.04 -9.44
C GLY A 51 16.28 -2.17 -9.48
N SER A 52 15.87 -2.69 -8.31
CA SER A 52 14.95 -3.81 -8.18
C SER A 52 13.51 -3.41 -7.89
N GLN A 53 13.26 -2.24 -7.30
CA GLN A 53 11.93 -1.80 -6.86
C GLN A 53 11.76 -0.28 -6.99
N TYR A 54 10.56 0.14 -7.35
CA TYR A 54 10.10 1.52 -7.31
C TYR A 54 8.88 1.62 -6.38
N ILE A 55 9.03 2.33 -5.26
CA ILE A 55 7.98 2.49 -4.26
C ILE A 55 7.76 3.99 -4.02
N ASN A 56 6.54 4.46 -4.22
CA ASN A 56 6.12 5.83 -3.95
C ASN A 56 4.69 5.83 -3.40
N VAL A 57 4.51 6.15 -2.13
CA VAL A 57 3.20 6.10 -1.46
C VAL A 57 2.83 7.49 -0.95
N GLN A 58 1.69 7.99 -1.41
CA GLN A 58 1.14 9.30 -1.07
C GLN A 58 -0.35 9.19 -0.78
N THR A 59 -0.70 8.89 0.48
CA THR A 59 -2.09 8.82 0.95
C THR A 59 -2.58 10.09 1.63
N GLY A 60 -1.64 10.95 2.07
CA GLY A 60 -1.91 12.10 2.93
C GLY A 60 -1.89 11.77 4.42
N ILE A 61 -1.79 10.48 4.80
CA ILE A 61 -1.64 10.02 6.18
C ILE A 61 -0.25 9.41 6.35
N GLY A 62 0.65 10.16 6.98
CA GLY A 62 2.08 9.77 7.01
C GLY A 62 2.34 8.37 7.59
N PHE A 63 1.69 7.99 8.70
CA PHE A 63 1.89 6.66 9.29
C PHE A 63 1.38 5.53 8.38
N LEU A 64 0.26 5.75 7.68
CA LEU A 64 -0.26 4.80 6.69
C LEU A 64 0.72 4.64 5.53
N ASP A 65 1.28 5.74 5.03
CA ASP A 65 2.29 5.71 3.96
C ASP A 65 3.47 4.84 4.36
N HIS A 66 3.95 4.97 5.60
CA HIS A 66 5.06 4.17 6.12
C HIS A 66 4.72 2.68 6.22
N MET A 67 3.50 2.33 6.66
CA MET A 67 3.05 0.94 6.72
C MET A 67 2.96 0.30 5.33
N ILE A 68 2.39 1.00 4.35
CA ILE A 68 2.28 0.52 2.97
C ILE A 68 3.66 0.43 2.32
N HIS A 69 4.55 1.38 2.60
CA HIS A 69 5.94 1.35 2.14
C HIS A 69 6.68 0.12 2.66
N ALA A 70 6.56 -0.17 3.96
CA ALA A 70 7.16 -1.36 4.56
C ALA A 70 6.61 -2.65 3.94
N LEU A 71 5.29 -2.72 3.72
CA LEU A 71 4.64 -3.84 3.04
C LEU A 71 5.24 -4.07 1.65
N ALA A 72 5.32 -3.02 0.81
CA ALA A 72 5.85 -3.13 -0.55
C ALA A 72 7.33 -3.52 -0.56
N LYS A 73 8.13 -2.92 0.33
CA LYS A 73 9.57 -3.19 0.47
C LYS A 73 9.83 -4.64 0.78
N HIS A 74 9.21 -5.19 1.83
CA HIS A 74 9.45 -6.56 2.26
C HIS A 74 8.76 -7.62 1.39
N SER A 75 7.76 -7.23 0.59
CA SER A 75 7.10 -8.12 -0.36
C SER A 75 7.80 -8.22 -1.71
N GLY A 76 8.82 -7.38 -1.98
CA GLY A 76 9.49 -7.33 -3.28
C GLY A 76 8.70 -6.59 -4.36
N TRP A 77 7.70 -5.79 -3.98
CA TRP A 77 6.82 -5.11 -4.94
C TRP A 77 7.40 -3.79 -5.43
N SER A 78 6.98 -3.38 -6.61
CA SER A 78 6.97 -1.97 -7.01
C SER A 78 5.55 -1.45 -6.91
N LEU A 79 5.38 -0.31 -6.25
CA LEU A 79 4.07 0.20 -5.85
C LEU A 79 4.05 1.72 -5.96
N ILE A 80 3.04 2.25 -6.65
CA ILE A 80 2.69 3.66 -6.61
C ILE A 80 1.28 3.78 -6.05
N VAL A 81 1.11 4.60 -5.03
CA VAL A 81 -0.20 4.93 -4.45
C VAL A 81 -0.34 6.44 -4.43
N GLU A 82 -1.38 6.94 -5.07
CA GLU A 82 -1.79 8.33 -5.02
C GLU A 82 -3.23 8.38 -4.50
N CYS A 83 -3.47 9.18 -3.47
CA CYS A 83 -4.80 9.43 -2.95
C CYS A 83 -5.01 10.92 -2.67
N ILE A 84 -6.16 11.42 -3.09
CA ILE A 84 -6.72 12.70 -2.67
C ILE A 84 -7.99 12.36 -1.89
N GLY A 85 -7.93 12.50 -0.57
CA GLY A 85 -9.04 12.20 0.34
C GLY A 85 -9.48 13.41 1.17
N ASP A 86 -10.55 13.22 1.93
CA ASP A 86 -11.27 14.21 2.72
C ASP A 86 -10.75 14.33 4.18
N LEU A 87 -9.44 14.49 4.35
CA LEU A 87 -8.74 14.52 5.64
C LEU A 87 -9.18 15.63 6.64
N HIS A 88 -10.08 16.51 6.22
CA HIS A 88 -10.67 17.54 7.09
C HIS A 88 -11.78 16.98 7.99
N ILE A 89 -12.34 15.81 7.66
CA ILE A 89 -13.33 15.10 8.47
C ILE A 89 -12.58 14.21 9.47
N ASP A 90 -11.97 13.12 8.98
CA ASP A 90 -11.07 12.24 9.69
C ASP A 90 -10.20 11.44 8.69
N ASP A 91 -9.47 10.44 9.17
CA ASP A 91 -8.62 9.56 8.35
C ASP A 91 -9.32 8.27 7.88
N HIS A 92 -10.58 8.04 8.24
CA HIS A 92 -11.28 6.77 8.03
C HIS A 92 -11.51 6.47 6.55
N HIS A 93 -12.20 7.36 5.83
CA HIS A 93 -12.54 7.13 4.41
C HIS A 93 -11.28 6.96 3.56
N THR A 94 -10.29 7.82 3.81
CA THR A 94 -9.00 7.78 3.11
C THR A 94 -8.27 6.44 3.35
N ALA A 95 -8.16 6.00 4.61
CA ALA A 95 -7.47 4.75 4.92
C ALA A 95 -8.21 3.51 4.39
N GLU A 96 -9.53 3.47 4.54
CA GLU A 96 -10.37 2.36 4.06
C GLU A 96 -10.31 2.24 2.54
N ASP A 97 -10.54 3.34 1.82
CA ASP A 97 -10.61 3.33 0.36
C ASP A 97 -9.24 3.01 -0.28
N VAL A 98 -8.14 3.43 0.35
CA VAL A 98 -6.79 3.01 -0.05
C VAL A 98 -6.62 1.50 0.14
N GLY A 99 -7.06 0.96 1.27
CA GLY A 99 -7.03 -0.48 1.54
C GLY A 99 -7.83 -1.31 0.53
N ILE A 100 -9.06 -0.87 0.21
CA ILE A 100 -9.91 -1.50 -0.81
C ILE A 100 -9.22 -1.46 -2.17
N SER A 101 -8.73 -0.29 -2.58
CA SER A 101 -8.08 -0.10 -3.89
C SER A 101 -6.80 -0.92 -4.02
N LEU A 102 -6.01 -1.03 -2.94
CA LEU A 102 -4.80 -1.84 -2.90
C LEU A 102 -5.13 -3.33 -3.01
N GLY A 103 -6.16 -3.80 -2.31
CA GLY A 103 -6.65 -5.18 -2.42
C GLY A 103 -7.15 -5.52 -3.84
N MET A 104 -7.84 -4.58 -4.50
CA MET A 104 -8.24 -4.71 -5.90
C MET A 104 -7.02 -4.82 -6.83
N ALA A 105 -6.02 -3.95 -6.65
CA ALA A 105 -4.79 -3.97 -7.43
C ALA A 105 -4.03 -5.29 -7.25
N PHE A 106 -3.90 -5.77 -6.01
CA PHE A 106 -3.29 -7.06 -5.70
C PHE A 106 -4.02 -8.23 -6.37
N LYS A 107 -5.35 -8.27 -6.28
CA LYS A 107 -6.16 -9.33 -6.90
C LYS A 107 -6.01 -9.34 -8.42
N GLN A 108 -6.03 -8.17 -9.05
CA GLN A 108 -5.87 -8.05 -10.51
C GLN A 108 -4.45 -8.44 -10.95
N ALA A 109 -3.43 -7.99 -10.23
CA ALA A 109 -2.03 -8.31 -10.54
C ALA A 109 -1.73 -9.81 -10.33
N LEU A 110 -2.32 -10.44 -9.32
CA LEU A 110 -2.18 -11.87 -9.05
C LEU A 110 -2.82 -12.73 -10.15
N GLY A 111 -3.95 -12.28 -10.71
CA GLY A 111 -4.65 -12.98 -11.79
C GLY A 111 -5.13 -14.38 -11.38
N GLN A 112 -4.86 -15.38 -12.22
CA GLN A 112 -5.28 -16.76 -11.94
C GLN A 112 -4.36 -17.41 -10.90
N ILE A 113 -4.96 -17.87 -9.79
CA ILE A 113 -4.24 -18.56 -8.70
C ILE A 113 -3.88 -19.99 -9.14
N LYS A 114 -2.83 -20.12 -9.96
CA LYS A 114 -2.24 -21.39 -10.41
C LYS A 114 -0.73 -21.29 -10.36
N GLY A 115 -0.06 -22.37 -9.92
CA GLY A 115 1.40 -22.42 -9.84
C GLY A 115 2.02 -21.55 -8.73
N VAL A 116 1.19 -21.02 -7.81
CA VAL A 116 1.64 -20.26 -6.65
C VAL A 116 1.49 -21.08 -5.37
N LYS A 117 2.30 -20.79 -4.35
CA LYS A 117 2.06 -21.31 -3.00
C LYS A 117 0.77 -20.66 -2.46
N ARG A 118 -0.28 -21.46 -2.34
CA ARG A 118 -1.61 -21.01 -1.88
C ARG A 118 -1.58 -20.47 -0.45
N PHE A 119 -0.85 -21.15 0.43
CA PHE A 119 -0.71 -20.78 1.83
C PHE A 119 0.65 -20.13 2.07
N GLY A 120 0.63 -18.98 2.73
CA GLY A 120 1.83 -18.29 3.21
C GLY A 120 1.70 -17.98 4.70
N HIS A 121 2.81 -18.03 5.42
CA HIS A 121 2.88 -17.50 6.78
C HIS A 121 4.23 -16.80 6.97
N GLY A 122 4.25 -15.82 7.85
CA GLY A 122 5.47 -15.08 8.18
C GLY A 122 5.41 -14.55 9.61
N PHE A 123 6.58 -14.49 10.24
CA PHE A 123 6.80 -13.82 11.52
C PHE A 123 7.73 -12.64 11.26
N ALA A 124 7.41 -11.49 11.85
CA ALA A 124 8.24 -10.29 11.75
C ALA A 124 8.36 -9.65 13.13
N PRO A 125 9.55 -9.62 13.73
CA PRO A 125 9.80 -8.85 14.95
C PRO A 125 10.12 -7.39 14.62
N LEU A 126 9.81 -6.50 15.57
CA LEU A 126 10.31 -5.13 15.61
C LEU A 126 10.53 -4.76 17.08
N ASP A 127 11.80 -4.64 17.48
CA ASP A 127 12.21 -4.50 18.88
C ASP A 127 11.57 -5.60 19.77
N GLU A 128 10.80 -5.26 20.79
CA GLU A 128 10.10 -6.21 21.66
C GLU A 128 8.80 -6.77 21.07
N ALA A 129 8.27 -6.19 19.99
CA ALA A 129 7.02 -6.60 19.37
C ALA A 129 7.24 -7.75 18.39
N LEU A 130 6.29 -8.70 18.34
CA LEU A 130 6.29 -9.81 17.40
C LEU A 130 4.91 -9.95 16.76
N SER A 131 4.88 -9.95 15.42
CA SER A 131 3.67 -10.14 14.64
C SER A 131 3.75 -11.40 13.78
N ARG A 132 2.60 -12.06 13.58
CA ARG A 132 2.44 -13.20 12.67
C ARG A 132 1.31 -12.90 11.68
N ALA A 133 1.58 -13.11 10.40
CA ALA A 133 0.57 -13.09 9.34
C ALA A 133 0.45 -14.47 8.70
N VAL A 134 -0.77 -14.90 8.40
CA VAL A 134 -1.08 -16.14 7.66
C VAL A 134 -2.08 -15.78 6.57
N VAL A 135 -1.81 -16.21 5.34
CA VAL A 135 -2.60 -15.87 4.15
C VAL A 135 -2.96 -17.14 3.40
N ASP A 136 -4.24 -17.28 3.03
CA ASP A 136 -4.76 -18.30 2.11
C ASP A 136 -5.34 -17.63 0.85
N LEU A 137 -4.70 -17.86 -0.30
CA LEU A 137 -5.18 -17.43 -1.61
C LEU A 137 -6.33 -18.33 -2.08
N SER A 138 -7.55 -18.06 -1.58
CA SER A 138 -8.69 -18.98 -1.72
C SER A 138 -9.92 -18.44 -2.44
N ASN A 139 -9.92 -17.16 -2.85
CA ASN A 139 -11.09 -16.44 -3.36
C ASN A 139 -12.30 -16.37 -2.38
N ARG A 140 -12.09 -16.64 -1.08
CA ARG A 140 -13.08 -16.42 -0.02
C ARG A 140 -12.56 -15.30 0.89
N PRO A 141 -13.10 -14.07 0.78
CA PRO A 141 -12.61 -12.95 1.58
C PRO A 141 -12.93 -13.19 3.05
N PHE A 142 -11.89 -13.19 3.88
CA PHE A 142 -12.00 -13.33 5.33
C PHE A 142 -10.76 -12.70 5.97
N ALA A 143 -10.94 -12.02 7.11
CA ALA A 143 -9.85 -11.41 7.86
C ALA A 143 -10.11 -11.58 9.36
N VAL A 144 -9.07 -12.02 10.09
CA VAL A 144 -9.03 -12.00 11.56
C VAL A 144 -7.80 -11.19 11.91
N ILE A 145 -8.01 -10.09 12.61
CA ILE A 145 -6.95 -9.12 12.92
C ILE A 145 -6.95 -8.86 14.43
N GLU A 146 -5.88 -9.29 15.09
CA GLU A 146 -5.67 -9.12 16.53
C GLU A 146 -4.36 -8.36 16.76
N LEU A 147 -4.42 -7.02 16.73
CA LEU A 147 -3.21 -6.17 16.85
C LEU A 147 -2.90 -5.76 18.30
N GLY A 148 -3.89 -5.81 19.20
CA GLY A 148 -3.69 -5.42 20.60
C GLY A 148 -3.19 -3.97 20.79
N LEU A 149 -3.52 -3.07 19.85
CA LEU A 149 -3.11 -1.67 19.94
C LEU A 149 -3.74 -1.02 21.18
N LYS A 150 -2.89 -0.40 22.01
CA LYS A 150 -3.32 0.27 23.26
C LYS A 150 -3.50 1.78 23.12
N ARG A 151 -2.96 2.36 22.05
CA ARG A 151 -3.00 3.80 21.79
C ARG A 151 -4.14 4.13 20.85
N GLU A 152 -4.71 5.31 21.05
CA GLU A 152 -5.77 5.85 20.19
C GLU A 152 -5.26 6.24 18.80
N LYS A 153 -4.09 6.89 18.74
CA LYS A 153 -3.50 7.34 17.47
C LYS A 153 -2.00 7.03 17.39
N LEU A 154 -1.59 6.58 16.21
CA LEU A 154 -0.20 6.40 15.81
C LEU A 154 0.14 7.44 14.75
N VAL A 155 1.25 8.13 14.96
CA VAL A 155 1.77 9.13 14.03
C VAL A 155 3.25 8.86 13.83
N ILE A 156 3.78 9.25 12.67
CA ILE A 156 5.23 9.29 12.50
C ILE A 156 5.78 10.35 13.43
N CYS A 157 6.74 9.96 14.25
CA CYS A 157 7.56 10.92 14.96
C CYS A 157 8.38 11.64 13.90
N GLN A 158 7.92 12.81 13.46
CA GLN A 158 8.76 13.71 12.69
C GLN A 158 9.85 14.21 13.63
N ARG A 159 10.94 13.45 13.72
CA ARG A 159 12.20 14.00 14.21
C ARG A 159 12.59 15.08 13.20
N LYS A 160 12.32 16.33 13.59
CA LYS A 160 13.05 17.48 13.04
C LYS A 160 14.54 17.30 13.31
#